data_AF-A0A961NHT9-F1
#
_entry.id   AF-A0A961NHT9-F1
#
_cell.length_a   1.000
_cell.length_b   1.000
_cell.length_c   1.000
_cell.angle_alpha   90.00
_cell.angle_beta   90.00
_cell.angle_gamma   90.00
#
_symmetry.space_group_name_H-M   'P 1'
#
loop_
_entity.id
_entity.type
_entity.pdbx_description
1 polymer ?
#
loop_
_entity_poly.entity_id
_entity_poly.type
_entity_poly.pdbx_seq_one_letter_code
_entity_poly.pdbx_strand_id
1 'polypeptide(L)'
;MEIEFESVAGFPRKDDRIRVPTAAVVAFEFQYFVCVRHDDWIKPVPVRIHSHDQDYVWLRDTLTVDAEVAINNAGLVRLAYIEAFGASGQGHGH
;
A
#
# COMPACT_ATOMS: atom_id res chain seq x y z
N MET A 1 -16.53 2.85 -8.37
CA MET A 1 -15.70 2.07 -7.42
C MET A 1 -14.79 3.08 -6.76
N GLU A 2 -14.92 3.27 -5.45
CA GLU A 2 -14.18 4.28 -4.68
C GLU A 2 -13.05 3.60 -3.87
N ILE A 3 -11.93 4.30 -3.68
CA ILE A 3 -10.84 3.82 -2.83
C ILE A 3 -11.14 4.27 -1.40
N GLU A 4 -11.27 3.32 -0.48
CA GLU A 4 -11.53 3.60 0.93
C GLU A 4 -10.22 3.76 1.68
N PHE A 5 -10.15 4.78 2.55
CA PHE A 5 -8.97 5.11 3.33
C PHE A 5 -9.26 5.01 4.83
N GLU A 6 -8.29 4.54 5.59
CA GLU A 6 -8.35 4.49 7.05
C GLU A 6 -7.08 5.11 7.65
N SER A 7 -7.25 5.91 8.69
CA SER A 7 -6.14 6.55 9.38
C SER A 7 -5.22 5.51 10.01
N VAL A 8 -3.90 5.72 9.85
CA VAL A 8 -2.85 4.90 10.47
C VAL A 8 -2.92 4.86 11.99
N ALA A 9 -3.56 5.86 12.61
CA ALA A 9 -3.83 5.87 14.05
C ALA A 9 -4.92 4.87 14.46
N GLY A 10 -5.83 4.50 13.56
CA GLY A 10 -6.91 3.54 13.81
C GLY A 10 -6.46 2.08 13.82
N PHE A 11 -5.33 1.76 13.18
CA PHE A 11 -4.87 0.39 13.08
C PHE A 11 -4.32 -0.17 14.40
N PRO A 12 -4.60 -1.43 14.72
CA PRO A 12 -4.01 -2.11 15.86
C PRO A 12 -2.49 -2.10 15.80
N ARG A 13 -1.86 -1.82 16.94
CA ARG A 13 -0.40 -1.82 17.11
C ARG A 13 0.04 -2.83 18.16
N LYS A 14 1.18 -3.46 17.93
CA LYS A 14 1.85 -4.33 18.90
C LYS A 14 3.35 -4.20 18.73
N ASP A 15 4.05 -3.91 19.82
CA ASP A 15 5.46 -3.52 19.80
C ASP A 15 5.65 -2.34 18.81
N ASP A 16 6.49 -2.48 17.80
CA ASP A 16 6.71 -1.49 16.73
C ASP A 16 5.98 -1.84 15.42
N ARG A 17 4.95 -2.67 15.48
CA ARG A 17 4.27 -3.22 14.29
C ARG A 17 2.86 -2.69 14.19
N ILE A 18 2.44 -2.49 12.94
CA ILE A 18 1.09 -2.09 12.59
C ILE A 18 0.38 -3.23 11.87
N ARG A 19 -0.90 -3.43 12.20
CA ARG A 19 -1.76 -4.43 11.56
C ARG A 19 -2.69 -3.75 10.57
N VAL A 20 -2.58 -4.08 9.29
CA VAL A 20 -3.45 -3.58 8.22
C VAL A 20 -4.24 -4.72 7.59
N PRO A 21 -5.39 -4.46 6.95
CA PRO A 21 -6.08 -5.47 6.15
C PRO A 21 -5.19 -6.00 5.02
N THR A 22 -5.30 -7.28 4.66
CA THR A 22 -4.56 -7.86 3.53
C THR A 22 -4.86 -7.12 2.22
N ALA A 23 -6.10 -6.65 2.04
CA ALA A 23 -6.52 -5.86 0.88
C ALA A 23 -5.80 -4.50 0.73
N ALA A 24 -5.19 -3.99 1.81
CA ALA A 24 -4.41 -2.76 1.80
C ALA A 24 -2.99 -2.95 1.24
N VAL A 25 -2.50 -4.20 1.25
CA VAL A 25 -1.14 -4.54 0.83
C VAL A 25 -1.15 -4.96 -0.63
N VAL A 26 -0.31 -4.32 -1.41
CA VAL A 26 -0.14 -4.60 -2.82
C VAL A 26 1.24 -5.20 -3.05
N ALA A 27 1.29 -6.29 -3.81
CA ALA A 27 2.53 -6.90 -4.28
C ALA A 27 2.82 -6.48 -5.73
N PHE A 28 4.05 -6.06 -6.01
CA PHE A 28 4.55 -5.75 -7.35
C PHE A 28 6.01 -6.12 -7.45
N GLU A 29 6.34 -6.89 -8.48
CA GLU A 29 7.65 -7.51 -8.67
C GLU A 29 8.12 -8.25 -7.41
N PHE A 30 9.08 -7.68 -6.69
CA PHE A 30 9.70 -8.26 -5.49
C PHE A 30 9.48 -7.42 -4.23
N GLN A 31 8.52 -6.48 -4.27
CA GLN A 31 8.25 -5.54 -3.17
C GLN A 31 6.77 -5.53 -2.79
N TYR A 32 6.53 -5.19 -1.52
CA TYR A 32 5.19 -4.92 -0.98
C TYR A 32 5.07 -3.43 -0.69
N PHE A 33 3.88 -2.89 -0.90
CA PHE A 33 3.58 -1.49 -0.64
C PHE A 33 2.14 -1.36 -0.15
N VAL A 34 1.91 -0.27 0.58
CA VAL A 34 0.57 0.23 0.89
C VAL A 34 0.39 1.57 0.21
N CYS A 35 -0.83 1.90 -0.19
CA CYS A 35 -1.11 3.20 -0.79
C CYS A 35 -1.51 4.17 0.31
N VAL A 36 -0.74 5.25 0.46
CA VAL A 36 -0.98 6.27 1.48
C VAL A 36 -1.52 7.53 0.84
N ARG A 37 -2.61 8.07 1.39
CA ARG A 37 -3.10 9.43 1.08
C ARG A 37 -2.48 10.43 2.04
N HIS A 38 -2.13 11.60 1.49
CA HIS A 38 -1.62 12.74 2.25
C HIS A 38 -2.11 14.03 1.59
N ASP A 39 -3.16 14.69 2.04
CA ASP A 39 -3.83 15.75 1.23
C ASP A 39 -4.42 15.14 -0.07
N ASP A 40 -4.15 15.74 -1.24
CA ASP A 40 -4.79 15.41 -2.53
C ASP A 40 -4.07 14.35 -3.39
N TRP A 41 -2.93 13.82 -2.94
CA TRP A 41 -2.17 12.77 -3.64
C TRP A 41 -2.23 11.42 -2.92
N ILE A 42 -2.10 10.36 -3.72
CA ILE A 42 -1.93 8.98 -3.25
C ILE A 42 -0.52 8.54 -3.66
N LYS A 43 0.26 8.04 -2.71
CA LYS A 43 1.62 7.59 -2.91
C LYS A 43 1.79 6.13 -2.47
N PRO A 44 2.40 5.25 -3.29
CA PRO A 44 2.79 3.93 -2.82
C PRO A 44 3.98 4.07 -1.85
N VAL A 45 3.84 3.49 -0.66
CA VAL A 45 4.87 3.44 0.37
C VAL A 45 5.33 1.99 0.50
N PRO A 46 6.62 1.69 0.23
CA PRO A 46 7.16 0.34 0.41
C PRO A 46 7.05 -0.10 1.87
N VAL A 47 6.68 -1.36 2.08
CA VAL A 47 6.53 -1.97 3.40
C VAL A 47 7.15 -3.36 3.44
N ARG A 48 7.50 -3.80 4.64
CA ARG A 48 8.06 -5.12 4.96
C ARG A 48 7.03 -5.89 5.78
N ILE A 49 6.70 -7.07 5.29
CA ILE A 49 5.79 -7.97 5.97
C ILE A 49 6.53 -8.69 7.11
N HIS A 50 5.96 -8.65 8.31
CA HIS A 50 6.38 -9.49 9.43
C HIS A 50 5.72 -10.86 9.37
N SER A 51 4.39 -10.87 9.26
CA SER A 51 3.53 -12.05 9.20
C SER A 51 2.19 -11.66 8.58
N HIS A 52 1.46 -12.63 8.04
CA HIS A 52 0.09 -12.43 7.58
C HIS A 52 -0.84 -13.55 8.06
N ASP A 53 -2.12 -13.25 8.09
CA ASP A 53 -3.23 -14.18 8.14
C ASP A 53 -4.15 -13.91 6.93
N GLN A 54 -5.30 -14.58 6.85
CA GLN A 54 -6.20 -14.41 5.68
C GLN A 54 -6.69 -12.97 5.54
N ASP A 55 -6.99 -12.32 6.66
CA ASP A 55 -7.67 -11.03 6.68
C ASP A 55 -6.70 -9.86 6.92
N TYR A 56 -5.55 -10.12 7.57
CA TYR A 56 -4.64 -9.08 8.01
C TYR A 56 -3.15 -9.37 7.77
N VAL A 57 -2.38 -8.29 7.67
CA VAL A 57 -0.93 -8.29 7.56
C VAL A 57 -0.31 -7.44 8.66
N TRP A 58 0.68 -7.99 9.35
CA TRP A 58 1.53 -7.25 10.28
C TRP A 58 2.74 -6.70 9.54
N LEU A 59 2.91 -5.38 9.54
CA LEU A 59 4.04 -4.69 8.93
C LEU A 59 5.13 -4.42 9.97
N ARG A 60 6.40 -4.50 9.55
CA ARG A 60 7.57 -4.13 10.40
C ARG A 60 7.88 -2.63 10.39
N ASP A 61 7.22 -1.86 9.53
CA ASP A 61 7.55 -0.46 9.30
C ASP A 61 6.59 0.48 10.03
N THR A 62 7.13 1.62 10.45
CA THR A 62 6.37 2.74 10.98
C THR A 62 5.82 3.57 9.82
N LEU A 63 4.54 3.37 9.51
CA LEU A 63 3.78 4.37 8.76
C LEU A 63 3.58 5.59 9.67
N THR A 64 3.69 6.79 9.11
CA THR A 64 3.47 8.05 9.86
C THR A 64 2.04 8.08 10.39
N VAL A 65 1.86 8.49 11.65
CA VAL A 65 0.55 8.49 12.34
C VAL A 65 -0.51 9.34 11.63
N ASP A 66 -0.09 10.38 10.92
CA ASP A 66 -0.97 11.32 10.21
C ASP A 66 -1.37 10.84 8.80
N ALA A 67 -0.88 9.68 8.38
CA ALA A 67 -1.20 9.11 7.08
C ALA A 67 -2.53 8.34 7.09
N GLU A 68 -3.17 8.25 5.93
CA GLU A 68 -4.31 7.36 5.71
C GLU A 68 -3.94 6.29 4.69
N VAL A 69 -4.23 5.02 4.98
CA VAL A 69 -3.92 3.88 4.12
C VAL A 69 -5.16 3.47 3.35
N ALA A 70 -5.02 3.21 2.05
CA ALA A 70 -6.07 2.60 1.25
C ALA A 70 -6.34 1.17 1.75
N ILE A 71 -7.52 0.93 2.32
CA ILE A 71 -7.92 -0.38 2.88
C ILE A 71 -8.75 -1.23 1.91
N ASN A 72 -9.28 -0.60 0.87
CA ASN A 72 -10.04 -1.28 -0.17
C ASN A 72 -9.67 -0.75 -1.56
N ASN A 73 -9.82 -1.59 -2.58
CA ASN A 73 -9.50 -1.27 -3.97
C ASN A 73 -8.06 -0.78 -4.20
N ALA A 74 -7.11 -1.08 -3.29
CA ALA A 74 -5.69 -0.72 -3.45
C ALA A 74 -5.06 -1.33 -4.72
N GLY A 75 -5.64 -2.42 -5.23
CA GLY A 75 -5.29 -2.99 -6.54
C GLY A 75 -5.54 -2.04 -7.73
N LEU A 76 -6.47 -1.09 -7.63
CA LEU A 76 -6.64 -0.05 -8.65
C LEU A 76 -5.45 0.91 -8.69
N VAL A 77 -4.91 1.26 -7.52
CA VAL A 77 -3.72 2.11 -7.42
C VAL A 77 -2.52 1.40 -8.03
N ARG A 78 -2.41 0.08 -7.86
CA ARG A 78 -1.43 -0.75 -8.57
C ARG A 78 -1.55 -0.60 -10.08
N LEU A 79 -2.76 -0.71 -10.62
CA LEU A 79 -2.99 -0.61 -12.07
C LEU A 79 -2.62 0.78 -12.58
N ALA A 80 -3.07 1.84 -11.90
CA ALA A 80 -2.70 3.21 -12.24
C ALA A 80 -1.18 3.45 -12.16
N TYR A 81 -0.50 2.86 -11.17
CA TYR A 81 0.95 2.92 -11.05
C TYR A 81 1.66 2.18 -12.21
N ILE A 82 1.18 1.00 -12.60
CA ILE A 82 1.69 0.26 -13.76
C ILE A 82 1.42 1.03 -15.05
N GLU A 83 0.28 1.69 -15.22
CA GLU A 83 0.02 2.48 -16.42
C GLU A 83 0.91 3.72 -16.49
N ALA A 84 1.09 4.42 -15.36
CA ALA A 84 1.93 5.61 -15.27
C ALA A 84 3.43 5.31 -15.44
N PHE A 85 3.92 4.18 -14.91
CA PHE A 85 5.37 3.87 -14.85
C PHE A 85 5.78 2.63 -15.65
N GLY A 86 4.86 1.73 -15.98
CA GLY A 86 5.09 0.54 -16.80
C GLY A 86 5.04 0.81 -18.31
N ALA A 87 4.38 1.88 -18.75
CA ALA A 87 4.41 2.32 -20.16
C ALA A 87 5.80 2.84 -20.60
N SER A 88 6.66 3.25 -19.66
CA SER A 88 8.05 3.64 -19.96
C SER A 88 9.02 2.48 -20.24
N GLY A 89 8.56 1.22 -20.15
CA GLY A 89 9.41 0.02 -20.29
C GLY A 89 9.43 -0.66 -21.67
N GLN A 90 8.57 -0.26 -22.62
CA GLN A 90 8.54 -0.85 -23.98
C GLN A 90 8.77 0.21 -25.05
N GLY A 91 9.92 0.88 -24.95
CA GLY A 91 10.52 1.71 -26.00
C GLY A 91 11.97 1.30 -26.24
N HIS A 92 12.27 0.01 -26.29
CA HIS A 92 13.54 -0.46 -26.88
C HIS A 92 13.32 -0.54 -28.40
N GLY A 93 13.94 0.41 -29.11
CA GLY A 93 13.92 0.44 -30.56
C GLY A 93 14.57 -0.80 -31.17
N HIS A 94 14.00 -1.22 -32.29
CA HIS A 94 14.68 -1.85 -33.42
C HIS A 94 13.88 -1.53 -34.68
#